data_AF-A0A7S2X6G9-F1
#
_entry.id   AF-A0A7S2X6G9-F1
#
_cell.length_a   1.000
_cell.length_b   1.000
_cell.length_c   1.000
_cell.angle_alpha   90.00
_cell.angle_beta   90.00
_cell.angle_gamma   90.00
#
_symmetry.space_group_name_H-M   'P 1'
#
loop_
_entity.id
_entity.type
_entity.pdbx_description
1 polymer ?
#
loop_
_entity_poly.entity_id
_entity_poly.type
_entity_poly.pdbx_seq_one_letter_code
_entity_poly.pdbx_strand_id
1 'polypeptide(L)'
;MGLGKKLAKHRSSFDSRVCGSVGWQPAEMIGIRAARALLSPIPNETSSSSSSSSPRRFDEKKTKKGTPTGPRLTHHLPPVLKGRLTKAVDVFSAGCIVYYVLTRGEHPFGTEPEREYKIIHNKPDLSGLDDLPLAQELVRAMIAQNPKDRISAQDAVNHPLFWDDSKSLGFLQDVSDRVVKVNSFALCAMMETTGDKVVGLQWDKKLHESLLADLGRYRSYNFTSVCDCLRVIRNKKNHYLELPKVAKAQLGSLPSGFLKYFATRFPRLLIHSYITIGSFYVSRREEDSSAIDFETFETYYKDLSERRLQHFCEMNRRRPCRGWWPRADIWAM
;
A
#
# COMPACT_ATOMS: atom_id res chain seq x y z
N MET A 1 -28.66 -33.36 -19.30
CA MET A 1 -27.45 -32.87 -20.00
C MET A 1 -27.03 -31.55 -19.38
N GLY A 2 -26.14 -31.59 -18.37
CA GLY A 2 -25.68 -30.38 -17.68
C GLY A 2 -24.50 -29.75 -18.41
N LEU A 3 -24.67 -28.56 -18.95
CA LEU A 3 -23.62 -27.75 -19.58
C LEU A 3 -22.72 -27.10 -18.51
N GLY A 4 -21.96 -27.90 -17.78
CA GLY A 4 -20.84 -27.42 -16.99
C GLY A 4 -19.58 -27.36 -17.85
N LYS A 5 -19.31 -26.21 -18.49
CA LYS A 5 -18.01 -25.99 -19.16
C LYS A 5 -16.90 -26.13 -18.10
N LYS A 6 -16.01 -27.10 -18.29
CA LYS A 6 -14.81 -27.28 -17.47
C LYS A 6 -13.94 -26.03 -17.64
N LEU A 7 -13.82 -25.22 -16.58
CA LEU A 7 -12.91 -24.08 -16.55
C LEU A 7 -11.48 -24.59 -16.77
N ALA A 8 -10.69 -23.85 -17.55
CA ALA A 8 -9.28 -24.17 -17.73
C ALA A 8 -8.58 -24.24 -16.36
N LYS A 9 -7.54 -25.08 -16.24
CA LYS A 9 -6.87 -25.40 -14.96
C LYS A 9 -6.40 -24.15 -14.17
N HIS A 10 -6.15 -23.04 -14.88
CA HIS A 10 -5.74 -21.74 -14.34
C HIS A 10 -6.91 -20.80 -13.95
N ARG A 11 -8.16 -21.20 -14.19
CA ARG A 11 -9.39 -20.46 -13.86
C ARG A 11 -10.20 -21.12 -12.74
N SER A 12 -9.68 -22.17 -12.12
CA SER A 12 -10.28 -22.81 -10.96
C SER A 12 -9.53 -22.44 -9.70
N SER A 13 -10.22 -21.83 -8.72
CA SER A 13 -9.70 -21.60 -7.37
C SER A 13 -9.61 -22.88 -6.53
N PHE A 14 -9.97 -24.04 -7.09
CA PHE A 14 -10.13 -25.31 -6.37
C PHE A 14 -9.14 -26.41 -6.80
N ASP A 15 -7.95 -26.10 -7.32
CA ASP A 15 -6.90 -27.13 -7.36
C ASP A 15 -6.43 -27.37 -5.92
N SER A 16 -6.97 -28.42 -5.28
CA SER A 16 -6.76 -28.80 -3.88
C SER A 16 -5.30 -29.08 -3.50
N ARG A 17 -4.37 -28.99 -4.45
CA ARG A 17 -2.92 -29.12 -4.27
C ARG A 17 -2.20 -27.78 -4.07
N VAL A 18 -2.85 -26.65 -4.32
CA VAL A 18 -2.25 -25.31 -4.28
C VAL A 18 -3.14 -24.36 -3.47
N CYS A 19 -2.61 -23.76 -2.40
CA CYS A 19 -3.35 -22.78 -1.62
C CYS A 19 -3.31 -21.41 -2.33
N GLY A 20 -4.32 -21.08 -3.14
CA GLY A 20 -4.49 -19.78 -3.80
C GLY A 20 -4.32 -19.79 -5.32
N SER A 21 -4.80 -18.72 -5.98
CA SER A 21 -4.77 -18.56 -7.44
C SER A 21 -3.37 -18.23 -7.95
N VAL A 22 -2.91 -18.96 -8.98
CA VAL A 22 -1.63 -18.74 -9.68
C VAL A 22 -1.48 -17.28 -10.10
N GLY A 23 -0.31 -16.69 -9.88
CA GLY A 23 -0.03 -15.29 -10.21
C GLY A 23 -0.57 -14.24 -9.24
N TRP A 24 -1.37 -14.61 -8.24
CA TRP A 24 -1.88 -13.68 -7.19
C TRP A 24 -1.18 -13.89 -5.85
N GLN A 25 -0.32 -14.90 -5.78
CA GLN A 25 0.38 -15.30 -4.57
C GLN A 25 1.70 -14.52 -4.42
N PRO A 26 2.12 -14.18 -3.20
CA PRO A 26 3.42 -13.58 -2.96
C PRO A 26 4.57 -14.59 -3.20
N ALA A 27 5.80 -14.08 -3.31
CA ALA A 27 6.97 -14.90 -3.64
C ALA A 27 7.21 -16.07 -2.67
N GLU A 28 6.98 -15.91 -1.37
CA GLU A 28 7.13 -16.99 -0.39
C GLU A 28 6.14 -18.14 -0.62
N MET A 29 4.94 -17.85 -1.14
CA MET A 29 3.94 -18.86 -1.49
C MET A 29 4.33 -19.60 -2.77
N ILE A 30 4.88 -18.88 -3.75
CA ILE A 30 5.40 -19.47 -4.99
C ILE A 30 6.56 -20.44 -4.67
N GLY A 31 7.47 -20.04 -3.77
CA GLY A 31 8.57 -20.89 -3.30
C GLY A 31 8.10 -22.19 -2.63
N ILE A 32 7.11 -22.10 -1.74
CA ILE A 32 6.51 -23.29 -1.08
C ILE A 32 5.84 -24.20 -2.12
N ARG A 33 5.11 -23.63 -3.08
CA ARG A 33 4.45 -24.40 -4.15
C ARG A 33 5.46 -25.13 -5.03
N ALA A 34 6.55 -24.46 -5.42
CA ALA A 34 7.64 -25.06 -6.19
C ALA A 34 8.30 -26.20 -5.41
N ALA A 35 8.60 -26.00 -4.12
CA ALA A 35 9.21 -27.03 -3.30
C ALA A 35 8.29 -28.27 -3.10
N ARG A 36 6.98 -28.07 -2.94
CA ARG A 36 6.01 -29.19 -2.89
C ARG A 36 5.94 -29.96 -4.21
N ALA A 37 6.02 -29.28 -5.34
CA ALA A 37 6.02 -29.94 -6.65
C ALA A 37 7.25 -30.86 -6.81
N LEU A 38 8.42 -30.44 -6.34
CA LEU A 38 9.65 -31.25 -6.37
C LEU A 38 9.59 -32.47 -5.43
N LEU A 39 8.79 -32.43 -4.37
CA LEU A 39 8.63 -33.51 -3.40
C LEU A 39 7.47 -34.47 -3.73
N SER A 40 6.69 -34.17 -4.77
CA SER A 40 5.56 -34.99 -5.18
C SER A 40 6.06 -36.25 -5.91
N PRO A 41 5.60 -37.46 -5.54
CA PRO A 41 5.95 -38.67 -6.29
C PRO A 41 5.52 -38.56 -7.75
N ILE A 42 6.41 -38.92 -8.68
CA ILE A 42 6.09 -39.04 -10.11
C ILE A 42 4.92 -40.05 -10.22
N PRO A 43 3.82 -39.75 -10.91
CA PRO A 43 2.78 -40.73 -11.14
C PRO A 43 3.36 -41.86 -12.00
N ASN A 44 3.39 -43.08 -11.47
CA ASN A 44 3.64 -44.25 -12.30
C ASN A 44 2.54 -44.32 -13.37
N GLU A 45 2.91 -44.12 -14.63
CA GLU A 45 2.10 -44.59 -15.75
C GLU A 45 2.10 -46.11 -15.73
N THR A 46 1.14 -46.71 -15.04
CA THR A 46 0.67 -48.08 -15.28
C THR A 46 -0.58 -48.32 -14.44
N SER A 47 -1.75 -48.15 -15.05
CA SER A 47 -2.90 -48.96 -14.68
C SER A 47 -3.78 -49.16 -15.91
N SER A 48 -3.40 -50.17 -16.68
CA SER A 48 -4.30 -50.89 -17.55
C SER A 48 -5.45 -51.47 -16.72
N SER A 49 -6.66 -51.22 -17.23
CA SER A 49 -7.95 -51.88 -17.07
C SER A 49 -8.08 -53.25 -16.37
N SER A 50 -9.29 -53.41 -15.81
CA SER A 50 -10.13 -54.62 -15.60
C SER A 50 -9.79 -55.52 -14.39
N SER A 51 -10.68 -55.57 -13.37
CA SER A 51 -11.77 -56.56 -13.13
C SER A 51 -11.33 -57.50 -11.99
N SER A 52 -12.09 -57.94 -10.99
CA SER A 52 -13.52 -57.97 -10.67
C SER A 52 -13.70 -58.45 -9.20
N SER A 53 -14.91 -58.29 -8.67
CA SER A 53 -15.60 -59.15 -7.67
C SER A 53 -15.10 -59.29 -6.21
N SER A 54 -15.94 -58.83 -5.27
CA SER A 54 -15.96 -59.13 -3.82
C SER A 54 -16.54 -60.54 -3.53
N PRO A 55 -16.90 -60.96 -2.28
CA PRO A 55 -16.56 -60.51 -0.91
C PRO A 55 -16.22 -61.68 0.06
N ARG A 56 -15.49 -61.47 1.18
CA ARG A 56 -15.63 -62.33 2.39
C ARG A 56 -15.43 -61.55 3.70
N ARG A 57 -16.28 -61.91 4.67
CA ARG A 57 -16.37 -61.49 6.08
C ARG A 57 -15.68 -62.56 6.94
N PHE A 58 -14.84 -62.18 7.91
CA PHE A 58 -14.84 -62.54 9.35
C PHE A 58 -13.45 -62.48 10.00
N ASP A 59 -13.50 -61.99 11.23
CA ASP A 59 -12.69 -62.25 12.42
C ASP A 59 -11.37 -61.54 12.75
N GLU A 60 -11.39 -61.14 14.02
CA GLU A 60 -10.46 -60.40 14.84
C GLU A 60 -9.33 -61.32 15.35
N LYS A 61 -8.06 -60.90 15.21
CA LYS A 61 -6.96 -61.40 16.05
C LYS A 61 -5.78 -60.42 16.09
N LYS A 62 -5.44 -59.98 17.30
CA LYS A 62 -4.22 -59.25 17.67
C LYS A 62 -2.96 -59.98 17.16
N THR A 63 -2.07 -59.25 16.50
CA THR A 63 -0.63 -59.57 16.47
C THR A 63 0.21 -58.29 16.38
N LYS A 64 1.28 -58.26 17.17
CA LYS A 64 2.27 -57.18 17.28
C LYS A 64 3.27 -57.19 16.10
N LYS A 65 3.91 -56.02 15.93
CA LYS A 65 5.19 -55.71 15.24
C LYS A 65 5.15 -55.49 13.73
N GLY A 66 5.60 -54.28 13.35
CA GLY A 66 5.98 -53.92 11.99
C GLY A 66 5.76 -52.45 11.70
N THR A 67 6.52 -51.55 12.34
CA THR A 67 6.62 -50.16 11.89
C THR A 67 7.29 -50.16 10.52
N PRO A 68 6.65 -49.72 9.42
CA PRO A 68 7.38 -49.47 8.20
C PRO A 68 8.10 -48.14 8.40
N THR A 69 9.41 -48.22 8.65
CA THR A 69 10.31 -47.07 8.54
C THR A 69 10.37 -46.65 7.07
N GLY A 70 9.39 -45.86 6.64
CA GLY A 70 9.53 -45.01 5.47
C GLY A 70 10.67 -44.01 5.72
N PRO A 71 11.51 -43.69 4.73
CA PRO A 71 12.62 -42.77 4.91
C PRO A 71 12.07 -41.42 5.36
N ARG A 72 12.44 -41.02 6.58
CA ARG A 72 12.09 -39.75 7.21
C ARG A 72 12.87 -38.63 6.51
N LEU A 73 12.42 -38.22 5.32
CA LEU A 73 12.95 -37.10 4.53
C LEU A 73 12.58 -35.73 5.16
N THR A 74 12.67 -35.59 6.48
CA THR A 74 12.36 -34.31 7.17
C THR A 74 13.60 -33.44 7.41
N HIS A 75 14.80 -33.85 6.99
CA HIS A 75 16.04 -33.15 7.35
C HIS A 75 16.69 -32.27 6.27
N HIS A 76 16.17 -32.24 5.03
CA HIS A 76 16.75 -31.41 3.95
C HIS A 76 15.74 -30.59 3.16
N LEU A 77 14.77 -29.99 3.84
CA LEU A 77 13.94 -28.95 3.23
C LEU A 77 14.74 -27.64 3.18
N PRO A 78 14.84 -26.95 2.02
CA PRO A 78 15.52 -25.66 1.92
C PRO A 78 14.93 -24.66 2.93
N PRO A 79 15.71 -23.69 3.45
CA PRO A 79 15.28 -22.74 4.49
C PRO A 79 13.96 -22.01 4.19
N VAL A 80 13.59 -21.91 2.91
CA VAL A 80 12.32 -21.36 2.40
C VAL A 80 11.09 -22.05 3.02
N LEU A 81 11.18 -23.34 3.36
CA LEU A 81 10.07 -24.11 3.95
C LEU A 81 9.96 -23.99 5.48
N LYS A 82 10.89 -23.30 6.15
CA LYS A 82 10.86 -23.09 7.60
C LYS A 82 10.07 -21.83 8.03
N GLY A 83 9.67 -20.98 7.08
CA GLY A 83 8.86 -19.80 7.36
C GLY A 83 7.39 -20.17 7.58
N ARG A 84 6.83 -19.88 8.77
CA ARG A 84 5.40 -20.00 9.00
C ARG A 84 4.68 -18.95 8.15
N LEU A 85 3.76 -19.39 7.29
CA LEU A 85 2.86 -18.50 6.57
C LEU A 85 2.11 -17.59 7.56
N THR A 86 2.01 -16.31 7.22
CA THR A 86 1.34 -15.30 8.06
C THR A 86 0.20 -14.66 7.28
N LYS A 87 -0.63 -13.87 7.97
CA LYS A 87 -1.69 -13.07 7.37
C LYS A 87 -1.19 -12.09 6.28
N ALA A 88 0.12 -11.85 6.21
CA ALA A 88 0.73 -10.97 5.20
C ALA A 88 0.62 -11.52 3.77
N VAL A 89 0.34 -12.83 3.59
CA VAL A 89 0.08 -13.39 2.25
C VAL A 89 -1.22 -12.89 1.65
N ASP A 90 -2.25 -12.74 2.49
CA ASP A 90 -3.56 -12.23 2.09
C ASP A 90 -3.47 -10.73 1.77
N VAL A 91 -2.68 -9.98 2.54
CA VAL A 91 -2.43 -8.56 2.27
C VAL A 91 -1.80 -8.35 0.89
N PHE A 92 -0.78 -9.15 0.52
CA PHE A 92 -0.17 -9.07 -0.81
C PHE A 92 -1.21 -9.30 -1.92
N SER A 93 -2.00 -10.37 -1.77
CA SER A 93 -3.03 -10.75 -2.73
C SER A 93 -4.09 -9.64 -2.86
N ALA A 94 -4.53 -9.08 -1.72
CA ALA A 94 -5.45 -7.96 -1.67
C ALA A 94 -4.88 -6.70 -2.33
N GLY A 95 -3.58 -6.41 -2.17
CA GLY A 95 -2.91 -5.29 -2.83
C GLY A 95 -2.96 -5.41 -4.36
N CYS A 96 -2.75 -6.62 -4.88
CA CYS A 96 -2.91 -6.90 -6.31
C CYS A 96 -4.36 -6.70 -6.79
N ILE A 97 -5.35 -7.08 -5.96
CA ILE A 97 -6.77 -6.88 -6.26
C ILE A 97 -7.14 -5.40 -6.25
N VAL A 98 -6.65 -4.62 -5.28
CA VAL A 98 -6.87 -3.17 -5.21
C VAL A 98 -6.35 -2.49 -6.48
N TYR A 99 -5.14 -2.84 -6.92
CA TYR A 99 -4.60 -2.35 -8.19
C TYR A 99 -5.52 -2.73 -9.35
N TYR A 100 -5.88 -4.00 -9.48
CA TYR A 100 -6.73 -4.51 -10.55
C TYR A 100 -8.06 -3.79 -10.67
N VAL A 101 -8.72 -3.50 -9.55
CA VAL A 101 -9.98 -2.76 -9.54
C VAL A 101 -9.78 -1.32 -10.02
N LEU A 102 -8.76 -0.64 -9.52
CA LEU A 102 -8.51 0.77 -9.82
C LEU A 102 -8.02 1.01 -11.25
N THR A 103 -7.26 0.06 -11.81
CA THR A 103 -6.80 0.09 -13.21
C THR A 103 -7.75 -0.59 -14.18
N ARG A 104 -8.90 -1.08 -13.70
CA ARG A 104 -9.95 -1.73 -14.51
C ARG A 104 -9.47 -2.98 -15.25
N GLY A 105 -8.55 -3.74 -14.66
CA GLY A 105 -8.20 -5.07 -15.15
C GLY A 105 -6.71 -5.40 -15.20
N GLU A 106 -5.82 -4.43 -14.94
CA GLU A 106 -4.39 -4.68 -14.96
C GLU A 106 -3.90 -5.36 -13.68
N HIS A 107 -2.69 -5.89 -13.69
CA HIS A 107 -2.06 -6.50 -12.53
C HIS A 107 -0.71 -5.82 -12.27
N PRO A 108 -0.31 -5.53 -11.02
CA PRO A 108 0.95 -4.83 -10.73
C PRO A 108 2.17 -5.53 -11.33
N PHE A 109 2.09 -6.85 -11.51
CA PHE A 109 3.17 -7.66 -12.04
C PHE A 109 2.93 -8.09 -13.50
N GLY A 110 2.11 -7.37 -14.26
CA GLY A 110 1.86 -7.65 -15.68
C GLY A 110 1.02 -8.90 -15.96
N THR A 111 1.10 -9.39 -17.18
CA THR A 111 0.32 -10.54 -17.67
C THR A 111 1.04 -11.87 -17.46
N GLU A 112 0.31 -12.97 -17.52
CA GLU A 112 0.95 -14.29 -17.65
C GLU A 112 1.66 -14.41 -19.02
N PRO A 113 2.77 -15.18 -19.12
CA PRO A 113 3.39 -16.03 -18.10
C PRO A 113 4.49 -15.33 -17.26
N GLU A 114 4.80 -14.06 -17.54
CA GLU A 114 5.91 -13.34 -16.87
C GLU A 114 5.60 -12.90 -15.43
N ARG A 115 4.32 -12.97 -15.03
CA ARG A 115 3.84 -12.43 -13.76
C ARG A 115 4.56 -13.00 -12.54
N GLU A 116 4.64 -14.31 -12.42
CA GLU A 116 5.32 -14.93 -11.28
C GLU A 116 6.82 -14.64 -11.25
N TYR A 117 7.44 -14.52 -12.43
CA TYR A 117 8.83 -14.06 -12.51
C TYR A 117 8.97 -12.63 -11.94
N LYS A 118 8.07 -11.71 -12.32
CA LYS A 118 8.06 -10.33 -11.79
C LYS A 118 7.77 -10.29 -10.28
N ILE A 119 6.91 -11.17 -9.76
CA ILE A 119 6.65 -11.30 -8.31
C ILE A 119 7.90 -11.79 -7.58
N ILE A 120 8.55 -12.86 -8.07
CA ILE A 120 9.77 -13.40 -7.45
C ILE A 120 10.90 -12.36 -7.41
N HIS A 121 11.03 -11.55 -8.46
CA HIS A 121 12.10 -10.56 -8.60
C HIS A 121 11.71 -9.15 -8.12
N ASN A 122 10.56 -8.99 -7.46
CA ASN A 122 10.06 -7.69 -6.97
C ASN A 122 10.06 -6.58 -8.03
N LYS A 123 9.47 -6.86 -9.20
CA LYS A 123 9.34 -5.93 -10.33
C LYS A 123 7.89 -5.52 -10.60
N PRO A 124 7.20 -4.87 -9.64
CA PRO A 124 5.88 -4.32 -9.91
C PRO A 124 5.98 -3.06 -10.78
N ASP A 125 4.99 -2.87 -11.64
CA ASP A 125 4.68 -1.62 -12.32
C ASP A 125 3.40 -1.05 -11.70
N LEU A 126 3.49 0.18 -11.20
CA LEU A 126 2.37 0.90 -10.57
C LEU A 126 2.03 2.19 -11.31
N SER A 127 2.52 2.36 -12.55
CA SER A 127 2.29 3.55 -13.38
C SER A 127 0.82 3.79 -13.68
N GLY A 128 0.00 2.73 -13.73
CA GLY A 128 -1.47 2.84 -13.84
C GLY A 128 -2.16 3.56 -12.68
N LEU A 129 -1.44 3.90 -11.60
CA LEU A 129 -1.92 4.68 -10.46
C LEU A 129 -1.20 6.03 -10.28
N ASP A 130 -0.48 6.53 -11.27
CA ASP A 130 0.31 7.77 -11.14
C ASP A 130 -0.53 9.00 -10.75
N ASP A 131 -1.78 9.06 -11.21
CA ASP A 131 -2.77 10.10 -10.86
C ASP A 131 -3.47 9.87 -9.52
N LEU A 132 -3.25 8.71 -8.88
CA LEU A 132 -3.87 8.29 -7.64
C LEU A 132 -2.80 8.02 -6.56
N PRO A 133 -2.08 9.06 -6.08
CA PRO A 133 -0.93 8.88 -5.20
C PRO A 133 -1.27 8.17 -3.87
N LEU A 134 -2.47 8.38 -3.34
CA LEU A 134 -2.97 7.67 -2.16
C LEU A 134 -3.09 6.16 -2.42
N ALA A 135 -3.69 5.77 -3.55
CA ALA A 135 -3.83 4.36 -3.91
C ALA A 135 -2.49 3.73 -4.26
N GLN A 136 -1.64 4.46 -4.98
CA GLN A 136 -0.31 3.99 -5.36
C GLN A 136 0.56 3.72 -4.14
N GLU A 137 0.49 4.55 -3.09
CA GLU A 137 1.13 4.29 -1.81
C GLU A 137 0.60 2.99 -1.18
N LEU A 138 -0.72 2.91 -0.99
CA LEU A 138 -1.34 1.75 -0.35
C LEU A 138 -1.05 0.44 -1.10
N VAL A 139 -1.14 0.41 -2.43
CA VAL A 139 -0.85 -0.81 -3.19
C VAL A 139 0.61 -1.22 -3.00
N ARG A 140 1.55 -0.26 -3.12
CA ARG A 140 2.99 -0.50 -2.91
C ARG A 140 3.25 -1.08 -1.52
N ALA A 141 2.55 -0.59 -0.51
CA ALA A 141 2.57 -1.08 0.86
C ALA A 141 2.19 -2.55 1.00
N MET A 142 1.08 -2.91 0.35
CA MET A 142 0.46 -4.22 0.48
C MET A 142 1.27 -5.28 -0.26
N ILE A 143 1.86 -4.92 -1.40
CA ILE A 143 2.63 -5.83 -2.25
C ILE A 143 4.13 -5.86 -1.96
N ALA A 144 4.59 -5.32 -0.83
CA ALA A 144 6.02 -5.32 -0.47
C ALA A 144 6.60 -6.75 -0.49
N GLN A 145 7.78 -6.93 -1.08
CA GLN A 145 8.36 -8.27 -1.28
C GLN A 145 8.51 -9.04 0.03
N ASN A 146 9.13 -8.39 1.03
CA ASN A 146 9.34 -8.96 2.34
C ASN A 146 8.02 -8.91 3.15
N PRO A 147 7.50 -10.05 3.62
CA PRO A 147 6.26 -10.10 4.41
C PRO A 147 6.27 -9.23 5.67
N LYS A 148 7.47 -8.95 6.24
CA LYS A 148 7.61 -8.10 7.44
C LYS A 148 7.45 -6.61 7.17
N ASP A 149 7.66 -6.20 5.92
CA ASP A 149 7.58 -4.80 5.48
C ASP A 149 6.19 -4.46 4.93
N ARG A 150 5.36 -5.49 4.67
CA ARG A 150 3.97 -5.32 4.23
C ARG A 150 3.15 -4.65 5.33
N ILE A 151 2.34 -3.68 4.94
CA ILE A 151 1.35 -3.07 5.81
C ILE A 151 0.44 -4.14 6.42
N SER A 152 0.04 -3.99 7.69
CA SER A 152 -0.95 -4.90 8.26
C SER A 152 -2.34 -4.63 7.65
N ALA A 153 -3.25 -5.60 7.70
CA ALA A 153 -4.64 -5.35 7.25
C ALA A 153 -5.31 -4.22 8.08
N GLN A 154 -5.00 -4.13 9.37
CA GLN A 154 -5.50 -3.09 10.26
C GLN A 154 -4.93 -1.71 9.90
N ASP A 155 -3.65 -1.63 9.58
CA ASP A 155 -2.97 -0.40 9.16
C ASP A 155 -3.50 0.04 7.78
N ALA A 156 -3.79 -0.90 6.88
CA ALA A 156 -4.30 -0.64 5.55
C ALA A 156 -5.69 0.02 5.58
N VAL A 157 -6.60 -0.42 6.45
CA VAL A 157 -7.93 0.22 6.59
C VAL A 157 -7.86 1.60 7.24
N ASN A 158 -6.79 1.88 7.99
CA ASN A 158 -6.53 3.19 8.58
C ASN A 158 -5.85 4.17 7.61
N HIS A 159 -5.43 3.71 6.42
CA HIS A 159 -4.72 4.53 5.43
C HIS A 159 -5.58 5.71 4.91
N PRO A 160 -5.00 6.90 4.62
CA PRO A 160 -5.76 8.09 4.20
C PRO A 160 -6.60 7.95 2.93
N LEU A 161 -6.34 6.91 2.12
CA LEU A 161 -7.22 6.56 0.99
C LEU A 161 -8.68 6.32 1.42
N PHE A 162 -8.90 5.82 2.64
CA PHE A 162 -10.23 5.48 3.16
C PHE A 162 -10.81 6.55 4.09
N TRP A 163 -10.15 7.69 4.24
CA TRP A 163 -10.67 8.77 5.09
C TRP A 163 -11.77 9.53 4.38
N ASP A 164 -12.75 10.00 5.16
CA ASP A 164 -13.69 10.99 4.67
C ASP A 164 -13.04 12.38 4.53
N ASP A 165 -13.76 13.30 3.87
CA ASP A 165 -13.27 14.64 3.59
C ASP A 165 -13.04 15.47 4.86
N SER A 166 -13.87 15.26 5.90
CA SER A 166 -13.74 15.95 7.19
C SER A 166 -12.43 15.56 7.87
N LYS A 167 -12.14 14.26 7.94
CA LYS A 167 -10.92 13.72 8.54
C LYS A 167 -9.68 14.13 7.76
N SER A 168 -9.73 14.08 6.43
CA SER A 168 -8.62 14.52 5.57
C SER A 168 -8.31 16.01 5.73
N LEU A 169 -9.34 16.86 5.74
CA LEU A 169 -9.17 18.30 5.92
C LEU A 169 -8.79 18.67 7.36
N GLY A 170 -9.30 17.94 8.36
CA GLY A 170 -8.89 18.04 9.76
C GLY A 170 -7.42 17.72 9.93
N PHE A 171 -6.97 16.59 9.36
CA PHE A 171 -5.57 16.19 9.38
C PHE A 171 -4.64 17.28 8.82
N LEU A 172 -4.92 17.80 7.63
CA LEU A 172 -4.09 18.86 7.03
C LEU A 172 -4.01 20.12 7.90
N GLN A 173 -5.10 20.48 8.58
CA GLN A 173 -5.11 21.58 9.55
C GLN A 173 -4.21 21.26 10.75
N ASP A 174 -4.35 20.09 11.36
CA ASP A 174 -3.58 19.71 12.55
C ASP A 174 -2.08 19.63 12.23
N VAL A 175 -1.73 19.12 11.05
CA VAL A 175 -0.35 19.15 10.54
C VAL A 175 0.15 20.59 10.40
N SER A 176 -0.63 21.48 9.79
CA SER A 176 -0.26 22.90 9.67
C SER A 176 -0.05 23.55 11.04
N ASP A 177 -0.92 23.27 12.01
CA ASP A 177 -0.81 23.82 13.35
C ASP A 177 0.38 23.24 14.09
N ARG A 178 0.68 21.96 13.91
CA ARG A 178 1.86 21.32 14.51
C ARG A 178 3.15 21.94 13.98
N VAL A 179 3.29 22.10 12.66
CA VAL A 179 4.46 22.75 12.04
C VAL A 179 4.72 24.13 12.66
N VAL A 180 3.68 24.91 12.93
CA VAL A 180 3.80 26.22 13.58
C VAL A 180 4.11 26.09 15.08
N LYS A 181 3.38 25.24 15.82
CA LYS A 181 3.48 25.10 17.27
C LYS A 181 4.85 24.56 17.72
N VAL A 182 5.39 23.54 17.05
CA VAL A 182 6.67 22.95 17.48
C VAL A 182 7.85 23.85 17.14
N ASN A 183 7.68 24.80 16.19
CA ASN A 183 8.77 25.51 15.52
C ASN A 183 9.95 24.57 15.19
N SER A 184 9.63 23.31 14.83
CA SER A 184 10.62 22.26 14.71
C SER A 184 11.23 22.38 13.33
N PHE A 185 12.43 22.97 13.27
CA PHE A 185 13.24 23.00 12.07
C PHE A 185 13.33 21.61 11.42
N ALA A 186 13.42 20.54 12.22
CA ALA A 186 13.44 19.17 11.73
C ALA A 186 12.14 18.76 11.02
N LEU A 187 10.96 19.01 11.62
CA LEU A 187 9.69 18.70 10.98
C LEU A 187 9.49 19.53 9.70
N CYS A 188 9.80 20.83 9.75
CA CYS A 188 9.75 21.70 8.57
C CYS A 188 10.67 21.16 7.47
N ALA A 189 11.93 20.83 7.78
CA ALA A 189 12.87 20.28 6.80
C ALA A 189 12.41 18.95 6.20
N MET A 190 11.81 18.07 7.01
CA MET A 190 11.20 16.84 6.50
C MET A 190 10.02 17.13 5.55
N MET A 191 9.17 18.10 5.89
CA MET A 191 8.04 18.50 5.05
C MET A 191 8.47 19.13 3.72
N GLU A 192 9.57 19.87 3.72
CA GLU A 192 10.13 20.46 2.49
C GLU A 192 10.94 19.46 1.65
N THR A 193 11.22 18.25 2.18
CA THR A 193 11.91 17.21 1.42
C THR A 193 11.07 16.80 0.21
N THR A 194 11.59 17.03 -1.00
CA THR A 194 10.86 16.84 -2.28
C THR A 194 9.61 17.70 -2.45
N GLY A 195 9.55 18.86 -1.80
CA GLY A 195 8.40 19.77 -1.84
C GLY A 195 7.99 20.21 -3.25
N ASP A 196 8.94 20.30 -4.18
CA ASP A 196 8.72 20.59 -5.60
C ASP A 196 7.78 19.57 -6.26
N LYS A 197 7.82 18.30 -5.86
CA LYS A 197 6.93 17.24 -6.35
C LYS A 197 5.57 17.23 -5.65
N VAL A 198 5.49 17.84 -4.47
CA VAL A 198 4.28 17.86 -3.65
C VAL A 198 3.39 19.03 -4.06
N VAL A 199 3.94 20.24 -4.05
CA VAL A 199 3.21 21.49 -4.32
C VAL A 199 3.58 22.13 -5.65
N GLY A 200 4.76 21.81 -6.23
CA GLY A 200 5.31 22.49 -7.40
C GLY A 200 6.34 23.55 -7.02
N LEU A 201 7.07 24.07 -8.01
CA LEU A 201 8.05 25.15 -7.79
C LEU A 201 7.38 26.50 -7.49
N GLN A 202 6.14 26.70 -7.94
CA GLN A 202 5.35 27.92 -7.73
C GLN A 202 3.88 27.52 -7.60
N TRP A 203 3.47 27.19 -6.38
CA TRP A 203 2.13 26.63 -6.15
C TRP A 203 1.02 27.67 -6.25
N ASP A 204 1.33 28.95 -6.13
CA ASP A 204 0.43 30.08 -6.37
C ASP A 204 -0.17 30.06 -7.77
N LYS A 205 0.63 29.70 -8.78
CA LYS A 205 0.17 29.58 -10.19
C LYS A 205 -0.92 28.53 -10.40
N LYS A 206 -1.12 27.63 -9.43
CA LYS A 206 -2.18 26.61 -9.48
C LYS A 206 -3.49 27.10 -8.84
N LEU A 207 -3.48 28.23 -8.14
CA LEU A 207 -4.65 28.80 -7.46
C LEU A 207 -5.36 29.81 -8.35
N HIS A 208 -6.67 29.96 -8.16
CA HIS A 208 -7.42 31.02 -8.84
C HIS A 208 -7.03 32.41 -8.33
N GLU A 209 -7.05 33.39 -9.22
CA GLU A 209 -6.67 34.78 -8.96
C GLU A 209 -7.47 35.42 -7.81
N SER A 210 -8.78 35.16 -7.72
CA SER A 210 -9.62 35.65 -6.62
C SER A 210 -9.21 35.13 -5.25
N LEU A 211 -8.60 33.94 -5.17
CA LEU A 211 -8.02 33.43 -3.93
C LEU A 211 -6.66 34.09 -3.65
N LEU A 212 -5.82 34.26 -4.68
CA LEU A 212 -4.50 34.90 -4.56
C LEU A 212 -4.60 36.36 -4.11
N ALA A 213 -5.55 37.11 -4.66
CA ALA A 213 -5.83 38.51 -4.28
C ALA A 213 -6.20 38.67 -2.79
N ASP A 214 -6.65 37.58 -2.16
CA ASP A 214 -6.98 37.53 -0.74
C ASP A 214 -5.83 36.98 0.13
N LEU A 215 -4.78 36.39 -0.45
CA LEU A 215 -3.61 35.92 0.30
C LEU A 215 -2.68 37.07 0.71
N GLY A 216 -2.40 38.00 -0.21
CA GLY A 216 -1.42 39.06 -0.01
C GLY A 216 -1.83 40.18 0.96
N ARG A 217 -3.08 40.18 1.46
CA ARG A 217 -3.61 41.28 2.29
C ARG A 217 -3.07 41.29 3.72
N TYR A 218 -2.86 40.12 4.31
CA TYR A 218 -2.56 39.99 5.74
C TYR A 218 -1.21 39.33 6.03
N ARG A 219 -0.71 38.52 5.10
CA ARG A 219 0.53 37.78 5.30
C ARG A 219 1.22 37.46 3.97
N SER A 220 2.55 37.57 3.95
CA SER A 220 3.38 37.03 2.87
C SER A 220 3.55 35.52 3.02
N TYR A 221 3.44 34.79 1.91
CA TYR A 221 3.67 33.34 1.86
C TYR A 221 4.81 33.04 0.90
N ASN A 222 5.61 32.03 1.21
CA ASN A 222 6.59 31.47 0.30
C ASN A 222 5.94 30.44 -0.63
N PHE A 223 5.82 30.77 -1.91
CA PHE A 223 5.18 29.92 -2.93
C PHE A 223 6.00 28.70 -3.38
N THR A 224 7.16 28.46 -2.78
CA THR A 224 7.94 27.23 -2.95
C THR A 224 7.78 26.27 -1.76
N SER A 225 7.23 26.73 -0.63
CA SER A 225 7.18 25.97 0.63
C SER A 225 5.90 25.15 0.76
N VAL A 226 6.05 23.87 1.11
CA VAL A 226 4.95 22.97 1.48
C VAL A 226 4.29 23.46 2.77
N CYS A 227 5.08 23.91 3.75
CA CYS A 227 4.57 24.41 5.03
C CYS A 227 3.67 25.63 4.83
N ASP A 228 4.07 26.59 3.99
CA ASP A 228 3.24 27.77 3.72
C ASP A 228 2.00 27.42 2.88
N CYS A 229 2.07 26.42 1.98
CA CYS A 229 0.88 25.89 1.31
C CYS A 229 -0.14 25.32 2.32
N LEU A 230 0.31 24.53 3.30
CA LEU A 230 -0.56 24.00 4.37
C LEU A 230 -1.17 25.13 5.22
N ARG A 231 -0.39 26.17 5.52
CA ARG A 231 -0.87 27.34 6.25
C ARG A 231 -1.95 28.10 5.49
N VAL A 232 -1.83 28.21 4.17
CA VAL A 232 -2.89 28.80 3.34
C VAL A 232 -4.18 27.99 3.44
N ILE A 233 -4.10 26.66 3.29
CA ILE A 233 -5.26 25.77 3.40
C ILE A 233 -5.94 25.96 4.75
N ARG A 234 -5.17 25.90 5.84
CA ARG A 234 -5.67 26.15 7.19
C ARG A 234 -6.32 27.53 7.34
N ASN A 235 -5.63 28.59 6.92
CA ASN A 235 -6.14 29.96 7.08
C ASN A 235 -7.44 30.18 6.31
N LYS A 236 -7.53 29.68 5.08
CA LYS A 236 -8.73 29.84 4.25
C LYS A 236 -9.88 28.96 4.71
N LYS A 237 -9.61 27.83 5.37
CA LYS A 237 -10.63 27.05 6.08
C LYS A 237 -11.16 27.82 7.30
N ASN A 238 -10.28 28.32 8.17
CA ASN A 238 -10.66 28.99 9.41
C ASN A 238 -11.45 30.29 9.15
N HIS A 239 -11.03 31.05 8.15
CA HIS A 239 -11.71 32.29 7.74
C HIS A 239 -12.64 32.08 6.54
N TYR A 240 -13.11 30.85 6.30
CA TYR A 240 -13.92 30.54 5.12
C TYR A 240 -15.14 31.44 5.01
N LEU A 241 -15.81 31.76 6.13
CA LEU A 241 -16.99 32.63 6.16
C LEU A 241 -16.69 34.09 5.81
N GLU A 242 -15.45 34.55 5.94
CA GLU A 242 -15.03 35.92 5.62
C GLU A 242 -14.63 36.07 4.14
N LEU A 243 -14.47 34.95 3.41
CA LEU A 243 -14.03 34.97 2.02
C LEU A 243 -15.06 35.65 1.09
N PRO A 244 -14.59 36.37 0.05
CA PRO A 244 -15.45 36.90 -1.01
C PRO A 244 -16.31 35.81 -1.65
N LYS A 245 -17.54 36.16 -2.08
CA LYS A 245 -18.48 35.21 -2.70
C LYS A 245 -17.87 34.46 -3.89
N VAL A 246 -17.09 35.15 -4.73
CA VAL A 246 -16.40 34.57 -5.89
C VAL A 246 -15.37 33.50 -5.46
N ALA A 247 -14.58 33.77 -4.42
CA ALA A 247 -13.60 32.83 -3.90
C ALA A 247 -14.28 31.59 -3.28
N LYS A 248 -15.38 31.78 -2.53
CA LYS A 248 -16.18 30.66 -1.98
C LYS A 248 -16.77 29.79 -3.09
N ALA A 249 -17.29 30.40 -4.15
CA ALA A 249 -17.84 29.66 -5.29
C ALA A 249 -16.79 28.76 -5.98
N GLN A 250 -15.55 29.25 -6.09
CA GLN A 250 -14.44 28.47 -6.66
C GLN A 250 -13.91 27.38 -5.72
N LEU A 251 -13.78 27.69 -4.42
CA LEU A 251 -13.34 26.74 -3.41
C LEU A 251 -14.36 25.63 -3.19
N GLY A 252 -15.65 25.94 -3.28
CA GLY A 252 -16.73 25.03 -2.94
C GLY A 252 -16.97 24.93 -1.43
N SER A 253 -18.06 24.26 -1.04
CA SER A 253 -18.47 24.14 0.36
C SER A 253 -17.47 23.33 1.20
N LEU A 254 -17.41 23.65 2.49
CA LEU A 254 -16.71 22.82 3.46
C LEU A 254 -17.51 21.54 3.79
N PRO A 255 -16.85 20.42 4.09
CA PRO A 255 -15.41 20.16 3.87
C PRO A 255 -15.10 19.76 2.42
N SER A 256 -16.05 19.12 1.73
CA SER A 256 -15.80 18.36 0.49
C SER A 256 -15.36 19.20 -0.71
N GLY A 257 -16.08 20.28 -1.02
CA GLY A 257 -15.72 21.16 -2.14
C GLY A 257 -14.34 21.78 -1.93
N PHE A 258 -14.14 22.33 -0.73
CA PHE A 258 -12.88 22.95 -0.33
C PHE A 258 -11.71 21.96 -0.40
N LEU A 259 -11.86 20.76 0.15
CA LEU A 259 -10.81 19.74 0.08
C LEU A 259 -10.53 19.34 -1.37
N LYS A 260 -11.57 19.07 -2.16
CA LYS A 260 -11.45 18.70 -3.57
C LYS A 260 -10.67 19.75 -4.38
N TYR A 261 -10.91 21.03 -4.11
CA TYR A 261 -10.20 22.14 -4.75
C TYR A 261 -8.67 22.01 -4.60
N PHE A 262 -8.19 21.79 -3.38
CA PHE A 262 -6.77 21.66 -3.08
C PHE A 262 -6.21 20.30 -3.49
N ALA A 263 -6.94 19.20 -3.24
CA ALA A 263 -6.52 17.85 -3.58
C ALA A 263 -6.30 17.69 -5.10
N THR A 264 -7.13 18.33 -5.93
CA THR A 264 -6.94 18.31 -7.40
C THR A 264 -5.67 19.03 -7.84
N ARG A 265 -5.24 20.07 -7.12
CA ARG A 265 -4.05 20.89 -7.45
C ARG A 265 -2.76 20.34 -6.84
N PHE A 266 -2.89 19.68 -5.70
CA PHE A 266 -1.81 19.16 -4.88
C PHE A 266 -2.09 17.70 -4.50
N PRO A 267 -2.19 16.79 -5.49
CA PRO A 267 -2.66 15.41 -5.26
C PRO A 267 -1.77 14.63 -4.27
N ARG A 268 -0.50 15.01 -4.14
CA ARG A 268 0.45 14.35 -3.22
C ARG A 268 0.46 14.93 -1.80
N LEU A 269 -0.18 16.08 -1.57
CA LEU A 269 -0.04 16.83 -0.32
C LEU A 269 -0.50 16.05 0.90
N LEU A 270 -1.66 15.38 0.81
CA LEU A 270 -2.21 14.60 1.92
C LEU A 270 -1.29 13.44 2.30
N ILE A 271 -0.90 12.62 1.32
CA ILE A 271 -0.07 11.44 1.60
C ILE A 271 1.35 11.81 2.03
N HIS A 272 1.91 12.89 1.48
CA HIS A 272 3.21 13.42 1.91
C HIS A 272 3.17 13.89 3.36
N SER A 273 2.14 14.66 3.72
CA SER A 273 1.93 15.15 5.09
C SER A 273 1.73 14.00 6.07
N TYR A 274 0.96 12.98 5.67
CA TYR A 274 0.75 11.76 6.45
C TYR A 274 2.06 11.02 6.71
N ILE A 275 2.79 10.65 5.66
CA ILE A 275 4.04 9.91 5.85
C ILE A 275 5.03 10.73 6.69
N THR A 276 5.18 12.03 6.42
CA THR A 276 6.15 12.89 7.10
C THR A 276 5.86 13.02 8.59
N ILE A 277 4.61 13.25 8.97
CA ILE A 277 4.21 13.33 10.37
C ILE A 277 4.43 11.99 11.05
N GLY A 278 3.97 10.89 10.46
CA GLY A 278 4.20 9.55 11.02
C GLY A 278 5.68 9.27 11.27
N SER A 279 6.54 9.59 10.30
CA SER A 279 8.00 9.47 10.39
C SER A 279 8.62 10.34 11.49
N PHE A 280 8.14 11.58 11.65
CA PHE A 280 8.63 12.50 12.67
C PHE A 280 8.34 12.00 14.09
N TYR A 281 7.12 11.52 14.34
CA TYR A 281 6.72 11.00 15.65
C TYR A 281 7.51 9.75 16.05
N VAL A 282 7.72 8.83 15.10
CA VAL A 282 8.55 7.63 15.35
C VAL A 282 9.99 7.99 15.67
N SER A 283 10.57 8.94 14.93
CA SER A 283 11.97 9.32 15.15
C SER A 283 12.21 9.98 16.51
N ARG A 284 11.20 10.62 17.11
CA ARG A 284 11.36 11.32 18.40
C ARG A 284 10.94 10.53 19.64
N ARG A 285 10.21 9.42 19.47
CA ARG A 285 9.89 8.50 20.57
C ARG A 285 11.16 8.00 21.28
N GLU A 286 12.29 8.00 20.57
CA GLU A 286 13.61 7.57 21.06
C GLU A 286 14.38 8.66 21.83
N GLU A 287 14.02 9.96 21.70
CA GLU A 287 14.88 11.08 22.17
C GLU A 287 14.26 11.96 23.26
N ASP A 288 12.95 12.29 23.23
CA ASP A 288 12.29 13.06 24.31
C ASP A 288 10.75 13.04 24.18
N SER A 289 10.08 12.35 25.10
CA SER A 289 8.63 12.08 25.05
C SER A 289 7.76 13.25 25.54
N SER A 290 8.35 14.26 26.20
CA SER A 290 7.60 15.29 26.94
C SER A 290 7.04 16.44 26.09
N ALA A 291 7.54 16.65 24.87
CA ALA A 291 7.18 17.77 23.99
C ALA A 291 6.27 17.37 22.79
N ILE A 292 5.75 16.14 22.81
CA ILE A 292 5.10 15.52 21.66
C ILE A 292 3.64 15.24 22.00
N ASP A 293 2.74 15.96 21.33
CA ASP A 293 1.31 15.69 21.37
C ASP A 293 1.01 14.38 20.64
N PHE A 294 1.07 13.28 21.40
CA PHE A 294 0.74 11.93 20.93
C PHE A 294 -0.76 11.74 20.70
N GLU A 295 -1.63 12.57 21.28
CA GLU A 295 -3.08 12.49 21.08
C GLU A 295 -3.46 12.78 19.62
N THR A 296 -2.85 13.81 19.02
CA THR A 296 -2.98 14.10 17.58
C THR A 296 -2.48 12.91 16.74
N PHE A 297 -1.38 12.26 17.13
CA PHE A 297 -0.88 11.08 16.43
C PHE A 297 -1.85 9.90 16.55
N GLU A 298 -2.29 9.55 17.75
CA GLU A 298 -3.25 8.46 17.97
C GLU A 298 -4.56 8.68 17.22
N THR A 299 -5.02 9.92 17.09
CA THR A 299 -6.24 10.27 16.34
C THR A 299 -6.19 9.78 14.89
N TYR A 300 -5.06 9.97 14.21
CA TYR A 300 -4.93 9.69 12.77
C TYR A 300 -4.26 8.35 12.48
N TYR A 301 -3.36 7.92 13.35
CA TYR A 301 -2.57 6.70 13.15
C TYR A 301 -3.15 5.52 13.92
N LYS A 302 -3.92 5.74 15.01
CA LYS A 302 -4.59 4.76 15.90
C LYS A 302 -3.72 3.60 16.37
N ASP A 303 -3.38 2.70 15.44
CA ASP A 303 -2.61 1.47 15.64
C ASP A 303 -1.56 1.24 14.54
N LEU A 304 -1.22 2.26 13.74
CA LEU A 304 -0.22 2.10 12.68
C LEU A 304 1.09 1.60 13.30
N SER A 305 1.55 0.45 12.84
CA SER A 305 2.73 -0.17 13.42
C SER A 305 3.95 0.73 13.25
N GLU A 306 4.74 0.87 14.33
CA GLU A 306 5.99 1.63 14.31
C GLU A 306 6.91 1.19 13.16
N ARG A 307 6.94 -0.13 12.90
CA ARG A 307 7.65 -0.72 11.76
C ARG A 307 7.19 -0.17 10.41
N ARG A 308 5.88 0.05 10.22
CA ARG A 308 5.33 0.61 8.97
C ARG A 308 5.81 2.03 8.75
N LEU A 309 5.86 2.82 9.82
CA LEU A 309 6.36 4.20 9.79
C LEU A 309 7.88 4.26 9.59
N GLN A 310 8.65 3.36 10.21
CA GLN A 310 10.10 3.24 9.96
C GLN A 310 10.39 2.83 8.51
N HIS A 311 9.62 1.88 7.96
CA HIS A 311 9.70 1.50 6.56
C HIS A 311 9.45 2.71 5.65
N PHE A 312 8.49 3.56 5.97
CA PHE A 312 8.30 4.83 5.27
C PHE A 312 9.48 5.78 5.34
N CYS A 313 10.06 5.96 6.54
CA CYS A 313 11.27 6.76 6.72
C CYS A 313 12.38 6.25 5.80
N GLU A 314 12.59 4.93 5.76
CA GLU A 314 13.68 4.32 5.01
C GLU A 314 13.45 4.38 3.49
N MET A 315 12.21 4.18 3.03
CA MET A 315 11.85 4.38 1.63
C MET A 315 12.06 5.81 1.15
N ASN A 316 11.79 6.80 2.00
CA ASN A 316 11.97 8.22 1.69
C ASN A 316 13.42 8.70 1.86
N ARG A 317 14.18 8.16 2.81
CA ARG A 317 15.63 8.45 3.00
C ARG A 317 16.48 7.89 1.86
N ARG A 318 16.14 6.72 1.30
CA ARG A 318 16.92 6.04 0.25
C ARG A 318 16.74 6.62 -1.16
N ARG A 319 16.08 7.76 -1.34
CA ARG A 319 15.79 8.32 -2.67
C ARG A 319 16.36 9.73 -2.86
N PRO A 320 17.68 9.88 -3.08
CA PRO A 320 18.16 11.04 -3.83
C PRO A 320 17.54 10.98 -5.24
N CYS A 321 17.12 12.14 -5.73
CA CYS A 321 16.60 12.34 -7.08
C CYS A 321 17.40 11.55 -8.13
N ARG A 322 16.82 10.46 -8.66
CA ARG A 322 17.03 9.95 -10.02
C ARG A 322 16.15 8.70 -10.24
N GLY A 323 15.20 8.84 -11.15
CA GLY A 323 14.67 7.72 -11.94
C GLY A 323 13.54 6.87 -11.35
N TRP A 324 12.38 7.45 -11.01
CA TRP A 324 11.11 6.68 -10.89
C TRP A 324 9.86 7.49 -11.25
N TRP A 325 10.03 8.67 -11.85
CA TRP A 325 8.95 9.42 -12.49
C TRP A 325 9.14 9.27 -14.00
N PRO A 326 8.08 9.11 -14.81
CA PRO A 326 8.22 9.04 -16.26
C PRO A 326 9.11 10.18 -16.75
N ARG A 327 10.02 9.86 -17.69
CA ARG A 327 10.85 10.87 -18.33
C ARG A 327 9.96 12.03 -18.79
N ALA A 328 10.44 13.26 -18.63
CA ALA A 328 9.79 14.48 -19.12
C ALA A 328 9.70 14.57 -20.66
N ASP A 329 9.94 13.47 -21.38
CA ASP A 329 10.05 13.42 -22.83
C ASP A 329 8.80 12.84 -23.52
N ILE A 330 7.68 12.66 -22.79
CA ILE A 330 6.40 12.19 -23.36
C ILE A 330 5.48 13.35 -23.80
N TRP A 331 5.86 14.61 -23.56
CA TRP A 331 5.09 15.80 -23.99
C TRP A 331 5.79 16.63 -25.08
N ALA A 332 6.59 15.98 -25.93
CA ALA A 332 7.12 16.57 -27.15
C ALA A 332 6.45 15.95 -28.39
N MET A 333 5.16 16.28 -28.59
CA MET A 333 4.52 16.48 -29.90
C MET A 333 3.37 17.46 -29.75
#